data_AF-A0A7S2NWE8-F1
#
_entry.id   AF-A0A7S2NWE8-F1
#
_cell.length_a   1.000
_cell.length_b   1.000
_cell.length_c   1.000
_cell.angle_alpha   90.00
_cell.angle_beta   90.00
_cell.angle_gamma   90.00
#
_symmetry.space_group_name_H-M   'P 1'
#
loop_
_entity.id
_entity.type
_entity.pdbx_description
1 polymer ?
#
loop_
_entity_poly.entity_id
_entity_poly.type
_entity_poly.pdbx_seq_one_letter_code
_entity_poly.pdbx_strand_id
1 'polypeptide(L)'
;DINKPIWEGYRVVSMSGCKDQQTSGDTGKGGIFTHSLLLALGHIGSQRQGTLSAGQVYRETVSVDNAVFASAQDIAIQARPDDRMAWPLVPPASYVAPMRRSVGQAANLPNLLATGASSPGKAA
;
A
#
# COMPACT_ATOMS: atom_id res chain seq x y z
N ASP A 1 -14.22 -2.87 13.98
CA ASP A 1 -14.41 -4.27 13.57
C ASP A 1 -15.48 -4.35 12.48
N ILE A 2 -15.09 -4.86 11.32
CA ILE A 2 -15.94 -5.04 10.13
C ILE A 2 -16.92 -6.22 10.27
N ASN A 3 -16.70 -7.10 11.26
CA ASN A 3 -17.55 -8.28 11.51
C ASN A 3 -18.84 -7.95 12.26
N LYS A 4 -19.03 -6.70 12.71
CA LYS A 4 -20.25 -6.30 13.43
C LYS A 4 -21.48 -6.34 12.52
N PRO A 5 -22.67 -6.70 13.04
CA PRO A 5 -23.92 -6.77 12.26
C PRO A 5 -24.29 -5.46 11.55
N ILE A 6 -23.86 -4.30 12.07
CA ILE A 6 -24.11 -2.99 11.42
C ILE A 6 -23.57 -2.90 9.98
N TRP A 7 -22.61 -3.75 9.62
CA TRP A 7 -22.04 -3.82 8.27
C TRP A 7 -22.73 -4.86 7.37
N GLU A 8 -23.79 -5.51 7.85
CA GLU A 8 -24.57 -6.45 7.05
C GLU A 8 -25.27 -5.75 5.88
N GLY A 9 -25.23 -6.36 4.70
CA GLY A 9 -25.72 -5.75 3.46
C GLY A 9 -24.77 -4.71 2.84
N TYR A 10 -23.72 -4.28 3.54
CA TYR A 10 -22.72 -3.35 3.03
C TYR A 10 -21.49 -4.07 2.48
N ARG A 11 -20.93 -3.52 1.40
CA ARG A 11 -19.56 -3.83 0.99
C ARG A 11 -18.64 -2.84 1.69
N VAL A 12 -17.61 -3.32 2.38
CA VAL A 12 -16.71 -2.48 3.18
C VAL A 12 -15.29 -3.02 3.09
N VAL A 13 -14.31 -2.12 3.08
CA VAL A 13 -12.89 -2.43 3.20
C VAL A 13 -12.27 -1.49 4.24
N SER A 14 -11.45 -2.05 5.12
CA SER A 14 -10.63 -1.32 6.09
C SER A 14 -9.17 -1.68 5.88
N MET A 15 -8.30 -0.70 5.68
CA MET A 15 -6.85 -0.88 5.65
C MET A 15 -6.21 -0.08 6.79
N SER A 16 -5.30 -0.71 7.53
CA SER A 16 -4.57 -0.06 8.63
C SER A 16 -3.07 -0.21 8.43
N GLY A 17 -2.32 0.81 8.87
CA GLY A 17 -0.86 0.83 8.78
C GLY A 17 -0.13 0.13 9.92
N CYS A 18 -0.86 -0.33 10.93
CA CYS A 18 -0.33 -1.05 12.08
C CYS A 18 -1.44 -1.92 12.67
N LYS A 19 -1.06 -3.00 13.34
CA LYS A 19 -1.95 -3.72 14.27
C LYS A 19 -2.07 -2.93 15.57
N ASP A 20 -3.11 -3.22 16.36
CA ASP A 20 -3.42 -2.50 17.60
C ASP A 20 -2.27 -2.47 18.62
N GLN A 21 -1.33 -3.42 18.56
CA GLN A 21 -0.16 -3.50 19.45
C GLN A 21 1.11 -2.86 18.87
N GLN A 22 1.03 -2.21 17.71
CA GLN A 22 2.17 -1.60 17.04
C GLN A 22 2.05 -0.07 17.02
N THR A 23 3.18 0.61 17.21
CA THR A 23 3.26 2.07 17.03
C THR A 23 3.38 2.40 15.55
N SER A 24 2.63 3.41 15.09
CA SER A 24 2.78 3.87 13.71
C SER A 24 4.16 4.46 13.49
N GLY A 25 4.93 3.89 12.58
CA GLY A 25 6.19 4.46 12.13
C GLY A 25 5.95 5.76 11.35
N ASP A 26 6.77 6.76 11.63
CA ASP A 26 6.74 8.07 10.98
C ASP A 26 8.12 8.38 10.41
N THR A 27 8.12 9.04 9.25
CA THR A 27 9.33 9.56 8.59
C THR A 27 9.69 10.97 9.08
N GLY A 28 8.91 11.52 10.03
CA GLY A 28 8.97 12.91 10.49
C GLY A 28 8.23 13.89 9.57
N LYS A 29 7.66 13.39 8.46
CA LYS A 29 6.85 14.15 7.49
C LYS A 29 5.63 13.35 7.01
N GLY A 30 5.30 12.25 7.68
CA GLY A 30 4.21 11.37 7.30
C GLY A 30 4.45 9.91 7.69
N GLY A 31 3.35 9.20 7.97
CA GLY A 31 3.39 7.80 8.35
C GLY A 31 3.86 6.89 7.23
N ILE A 32 4.63 5.86 7.58
CA ILE A 32 5.18 4.86 6.64
C ILE A 32 4.07 4.24 5.78
N PHE A 33 2.94 3.83 6.39
CA PHE A 33 1.79 3.30 5.66
C PHE A 33 1.31 4.22 4.54
N THR A 34 1.15 5.52 4.84
CA THR A 34 0.71 6.51 3.85
C THR A 34 1.74 6.65 2.73
N HIS A 35 3.03 6.67 3.07
CA HIS A 35 4.07 6.73 2.05
C HIS A 35 4.10 5.49 1.16
N SER A 36 4.03 4.30 1.75
CA SER A 36 3.97 3.03 1.05
C SER A 36 2.76 2.98 0.10
N LEU A 37 1.58 3.42 0.56
CA LEU A 37 0.36 3.49 -0.23
C LEU A 37 0.49 4.44 -1.43
N LEU A 38 1.00 5.64 -1.22
CA LEU A 38 1.14 6.64 -2.30
C LEU A 38 2.20 6.22 -3.33
N LEU A 39 3.29 5.61 -2.89
CA LEU A 39 4.31 5.03 -3.77
C LEU A 39 3.74 3.87 -4.61
N ALA A 40 2.98 2.97 -3.98
CA ALA A 40 2.29 1.87 -4.65
C ALA A 40 1.32 2.37 -5.72
N LEU A 41 0.52 3.41 -5.41
CA LEU A 41 -0.38 4.03 -6.38
C LEU A 41 0.36 4.64 -7.57
N GLY A 42 1.49 5.31 -7.33
CA GLY A 42 2.34 5.81 -8.43
C GLY A 42 2.92 4.70 -9.30
N HIS A 43 3.32 3.58 -8.68
CA HIS A 43 3.83 2.44 -9.44
C HIS A 43 2.74 1.79 -10.29
N ILE A 44 1.62 1.38 -9.69
CA ILE A 44 0.54 0.68 -10.42
C ILE A 44 -0.10 1.61 -11.46
N GLY A 45 -0.33 2.88 -11.11
CA GLY A 45 -0.94 3.86 -12.01
C GLY A 45 -0.12 4.13 -13.27
N SER A 46 1.21 3.95 -13.20
CA SER A 46 2.08 4.09 -14.38
C SER A 46 2.06 2.88 -15.32
N GLN A 47 1.64 1.71 -14.82
CA GLN A 47 1.72 0.44 -15.55
C GLN A 47 0.37 -0.08 -16.07
N ARG A 48 -0.74 0.36 -15.49
CA ARG A 48 -2.07 -0.20 -15.77
C ARG A 48 -3.07 0.83 -16.25
N GLN A 49 -3.80 0.48 -17.31
CA GLN A 49 -5.04 1.12 -17.69
C GLN A 49 -6.19 0.28 -17.14
N GLY A 50 -6.97 0.82 -16.19
CA GLY A 50 -8.17 0.15 -15.67
C GLY A 50 -8.47 0.44 -14.20
N THR A 51 -9.60 -0.10 -13.73
CA THR A 51 -10.04 0.00 -12.33
C THR A 51 -9.15 -0.86 -11.42
N LEU A 52 -8.66 -0.29 -10.33
CA LEU A 52 -7.94 -1.01 -9.30
C LEU A 52 -8.89 -1.50 -8.23
N SER A 53 -8.64 -2.69 -7.67
CA SER A 53 -9.32 -3.12 -6.45
C SER A 53 -8.54 -2.72 -5.19
N ALA A 54 -9.23 -2.60 -4.06
CA ALA A 54 -8.60 -2.34 -2.78
C ALA A 54 -7.56 -3.42 -2.43
N GLY A 55 -7.84 -4.69 -2.75
CA GLY A 55 -6.90 -5.80 -2.58
C GLY A 55 -5.64 -5.68 -3.43
N GLN A 56 -5.75 -5.16 -4.66
CA GLN A 56 -4.57 -4.89 -5.50
C GLN A 56 -3.72 -3.78 -4.90
N VAL A 57 -4.34 -2.69 -4.46
CA VAL A 57 -3.66 -1.58 -3.81
C VAL A 57 -2.99 -2.02 -2.51
N TYR A 58 -3.65 -2.86 -1.71
CA TYR A 58 -3.09 -3.44 -0.49
C TYR A 58 -1.80 -4.23 -0.77
N ARG A 59 -1.85 -5.20 -1.70
CA ARG A 59 -0.69 -6.05 -2.01
C ARG A 59 0.51 -5.24 -2.46
N GLU A 60 0.28 -4.23 -3.31
CA GLU A 60 1.35 -3.35 -3.74
C GLU A 60 1.88 -2.48 -2.60
N THR A 61 1.00 -1.98 -1.75
CA THR A 61 1.39 -1.19 -0.57
C THR A 61 2.31 -1.99 0.34
N VAL A 62 1.99 -3.26 0.61
CA VAL A 62 2.87 -4.18 1.37
C VAL A 62 4.19 -4.42 0.64
N SER A 63 4.15 -4.64 -0.69
CA SER A 63 5.36 -4.82 -1.50
C SER A 63 6.31 -3.62 -1.41
N VAL A 64 5.76 -2.40 -1.49
CA VAL A 64 6.52 -1.16 -1.36
C VAL A 64 7.05 -0.99 0.05
N ASP A 65 6.26 -1.29 1.07
CA ASP A 65 6.70 -1.20 2.47
C ASP A 65 7.95 -2.05 2.71
N ASN A 66 7.87 -3.32 2.31
CA ASN A 66 8.97 -4.28 2.42
C ASN A 66 10.23 -3.82 1.67
N ALA A 67 10.05 -3.21 0.49
CA ALA A 67 11.17 -2.81 -0.36
C ALA A 67 11.83 -1.49 0.05
N VAL A 68 11.05 -0.51 0.51
CA VAL A 68 11.51 0.87 0.71
C VAL A 68 11.79 1.18 2.18
N PHE A 69 10.95 0.69 3.08
CA PHE A 69 11.03 1.02 4.51
C PHE A 69 11.47 -0.17 5.35
N ALA A 70 11.24 -1.41 4.87
CA ALA A 70 11.45 -2.64 5.61
C ALA A 70 10.88 -2.53 7.04
N SER A 71 9.68 -1.94 7.14
CA SER A 71 9.15 -1.52 8.41
C SER A 71 8.79 -2.73 9.28
N ALA A 72 8.88 -2.58 10.59
CA ALA A 72 8.37 -3.59 11.53
C ALA A 72 6.83 -3.56 11.65
N GLN A 73 6.15 -2.71 10.87
CA GLN A 73 4.71 -2.54 10.96
C GLN A 73 3.98 -3.56 10.09
N ASP A 74 2.92 -4.16 10.62
CA ASP A 74 2.08 -5.07 9.85
C ASP A 74 0.92 -4.29 9.23
N ILE A 75 1.05 -3.95 7.95
CA ILE A 75 -0.06 -3.37 7.18
C ILE A 75 -1.13 -4.45 6.99
N ALA A 76 -2.36 -4.16 7.41
CA ALA A 76 -3.46 -5.11 7.42
C ALA A 76 -4.64 -4.63 6.56
N ILE A 77 -5.36 -5.60 6.00
CA ILE A 77 -6.63 -5.36 5.31
C ILE A 77 -7.71 -6.27 5.91
N GLN A 78 -8.90 -5.70 6.11
CA GLN A 78 -10.13 -6.44 6.38
C GLN A 78 -11.17 -6.03 5.35
N ALA A 79 -11.91 -7.00 4.82
CA ALA A 79 -12.90 -6.73 3.79
C ALA A 79 -14.13 -7.64 3.94
N ARG A 80 -15.29 -7.11 3.55
CA ARG A 80 -16.56 -7.85 3.50
C ARG A 80 -17.35 -7.45 2.25
N PRO A 81 -17.82 -8.41 1.43
CA PRO A 81 -17.49 -9.84 1.46
C PRO A 81 -16.06 -10.15 0.98
N ASP A 82 -15.45 -9.25 0.20
CA ASP A 82 -14.14 -9.43 -0.42
C ASP A 82 -13.41 -8.09 -0.59
N ASP A 83 -12.12 -8.17 -0.94
CA ASP A 83 -11.24 -7.03 -1.22
C ASP A 83 -11.34 -6.54 -2.69
N ARG A 84 -12.36 -6.98 -3.43
CA ARG A 84 -12.58 -6.64 -4.84
C ARG A 84 -13.32 -5.31 -5.03
N MET A 85 -13.63 -4.62 -3.93
CA MET A 85 -14.15 -3.25 -3.99
C MET A 85 -13.20 -2.38 -4.82
N ALA A 86 -13.77 -1.60 -5.75
CA ALA A 86 -12.99 -0.66 -6.54
C ALA A 86 -12.33 0.37 -5.60
N TRP A 87 -11.03 0.58 -5.81
CA TRP A 87 -10.28 1.57 -5.08
C TRP A 87 -10.69 2.98 -5.56
N PRO A 88 -11.09 3.88 -4.65
CA PRO A 88 -11.64 5.17 -5.06
C PRO A 88 -10.59 6.13 -5.59
N LEU A 89 -9.32 5.98 -5.19
CA LEU A 89 -8.25 6.90 -5.57
C LEU A 89 -7.45 6.33 -6.74
N VAL A 90 -7.94 6.54 -7.95
CA VAL A 90 -7.20 6.21 -9.18
C VAL A 90 -6.30 7.39 -9.54
N PRO A 91 -4.96 7.27 -9.40
CA PRO A 91 -4.05 8.35 -9.75
C PRO A 91 -4.01 8.55 -11.28
N PRO A 92 -3.83 9.79 -11.77
CA PRO A 92 -3.52 10.02 -13.18
C PRO A 92 -2.17 9.41 -13.54
N ALA A 93 -1.94 9.11 -14.83
CA ALA A 93 -0.69 8.51 -15.31
C ALA A 93 0.57 9.35 -14.98
N SER A 94 0.42 10.67 -14.82
CA SER A 94 1.49 11.59 -14.43
C SER A 94 1.69 11.73 -12.91
N TYR A 95 0.97 10.94 -12.10
CA TYR A 95 1.08 11.03 -10.66
C TYR A 95 2.47 10.62 -10.18
N VAL A 96 3.08 11.50 -9.39
CA VAL A 96 4.34 11.24 -8.68
C VAL A 96 4.11 11.38 -7.19
N ALA A 97 4.38 10.32 -6.44
CA ALA A 97 4.27 10.31 -4.98
C ALA A 97 5.15 11.40 -4.34
N PRO A 98 4.68 12.12 -3.30
CA PRO A 98 5.44 13.21 -2.68
C PRO A 98 6.86 12.83 -2.27
N MET A 99 7.05 11.62 -1.73
CA MET A 99 8.37 11.14 -1.32
C MET A 99 9.35 11.06 -2.50
N ARG A 100 8.90 10.73 -3.72
CA ARG A 100 9.75 10.76 -4.91
C ARG A 100 10.12 12.18 -5.33
N ARG A 101 9.30 13.18 -5.02
CA ARG A 101 9.59 14.60 -5.32
C ARG A 101 10.70 15.13 -4.41
N SER A 102 10.70 14.72 -3.14
CA SER A 102 11.73 15.07 -2.16
C SER A 102 13.10 14.45 -2.53
N VAL A 103 13.09 13.20 -3.01
CA VAL A 103 14.30 12.49 -3.47
C VAL A 103 14.76 12.97 -4.85
N GLY A 104 13.88 13.59 -5.65
CA GLY A 104 14.23 14.25 -6.91
C GLY A 104 15.20 15.44 -6.76
N GLN A 105 15.44 15.93 -5.54
CA GLN A 105 16.54 16.87 -5.23
C GLN A 105 17.76 16.18 -4.58
N ALA A 106 17.67 14.90 -4.23
CA ALA A 106 18.71 14.14 -3.56
C ALA A 106 18.78 12.69 -4.08
N ALA A 107 19.41 12.52 -5.24
CA ALA A 107 19.96 11.28 -5.78
C ALA A 107 19.02 10.13 -6.23
N ASN A 108 19.40 9.56 -7.38
CA ASN A 108 18.95 8.28 -7.97
C ASN A 108 18.46 7.23 -6.96
N LEU A 109 17.16 6.94 -6.94
CA LEU A 109 16.65 5.64 -6.50
C LEU A 109 16.48 4.75 -7.75
N PRO A 110 17.39 3.80 -8.01
CA PRO A 110 17.26 2.92 -9.15
C PRO A 110 16.11 1.94 -8.92
N ASN A 111 15.26 1.78 -9.95
CA ASN A 111 14.58 0.57 -10.42
C ASN A 111 14.29 -0.59 -9.43
N LEU A 112 13.84 -0.29 -8.21
CA LEU A 112 13.65 -1.30 -7.15
C LEU A 112 12.46 -2.26 -7.38
N LEU A 113 11.64 -2.01 -8.39
CA LEU A 113 10.43 -2.79 -8.70
C LEU A 113 10.56 -3.62 -9.99
N ALA A 114 11.69 -3.54 -10.70
CA ALA A 114 11.88 -4.24 -11.99
C ALA A 114 12.64 -5.57 -11.89
N THR A 115 13.21 -5.92 -10.73
CA THR A 115 13.86 -7.22 -10.54
C THR A 115 12.97 -8.12 -9.69
N GLY A 116 12.18 -8.95 -10.37
CA GLY A 116 11.66 -10.16 -9.75
C GLY A 116 12.84 -10.98 -9.21
N ALA A 117 12.88 -11.16 -7.89
CA ALA A 117 13.79 -12.08 -7.24
C ALA A 117 12.98 -12.95 -6.28
N SER A 118 13.05 -14.24 -6.57
CA SER A 118 12.45 -15.38 -5.88
C SER A 118 12.99 -15.64 -4.47
N SER A 119 12.07 -16.03 -3.57
CA SER A 119 12.19 -16.97 -2.42
C SER A 119 12.91 -16.52 -1.13
N PRO A 120 12.72 -17.20 0.04
CA PRO A 120 11.84 -18.33 0.38
C PRO A 120 10.80 -18.01 1.49
N GLY A 121 9.83 -18.91 1.68
CA GLY A 121 8.74 -18.79 2.63
C GLY A 121 9.16 -18.70 4.11
N LYS A 122 8.35 -18.01 4.90
CA LYS A 122 8.35 -18.12 6.36
C LYS A 122 7.37 -19.22 6.76
N ALA A 123 7.91 -20.26 7.37
CA ALA A 123 7.16 -21.33 8.01
C ALA A 123 6.45 -20.83 9.29
N ALA A 124 5.29 -21.47 9.53
CA ALA A 124 4.47 -21.61 10.74
C ALA A 124 4.69 -20.64 11.91
#